data_AF-A0A509EM21-F1
#
_entry.id   AF-A0A509EM21-F1
#
_cell.length_a   1.000
_cell.length_b   1.000
_cell.length_c   1.000
_cell.angle_alpha   90.00
_cell.angle_beta   90.00
_cell.angle_gamma   90.00
#
_symmetry.space_group_name_H-M   'P 1'
#
loop_
_entity.id
_entity.type
_entity.pdbx_description
1 polymer ?
#
loop_
_entity_poly.entity_id
_entity_poly.type
_entity_poly.pdbx_seq_one_letter_code
_entity_poly.pdbx_strand_id
1 'polypeptide(L)'
;MSRSEARPPNLVARLFWTGVLAGPLALAYGPPGLAATGAAFGLVLLRHVDRPRRFRARIRRVARAHARTLALRRRQECFVDAYGNEIRDGWLRECDYFLDRTVLPQLAQAFPDYVESRRAEALAVVEAVAETVALPDEAEALPEDGIGYERFCLARLRAAGWRVHPTPASGDQGADIVASRGGSRLVLQCKRYGKPVGNAAVQEAAAARNYWEADAAAVVSNAGFTPAARKLAAATAVLLLHHDDLDDLHEQDLPAEA
;
A
#
# COMPACT_ATOMS: atom_id res chain seq x y z
N MET A 1 7.77 35.01 -3.47
CA MET A 1 6.44 35.63 -3.72
C MET A 1 5.37 34.61 -3.36
N SER A 2 4.80 34.73 -2.17
CA SER A 2 3.76 33.83 -1.65
C SER A 2 2.45 34.09 -2.40
N ARG A 3 1.99 33.13 -3.21
CA ARG A 3 0.62 33.14 -3.73
C ARG A 3 -0.29 32.82 -2.56
N SER A 4 -1.06 33.82 -2.11
CA SER A 4 -2.22 33.62 -1.25
C SER A 4 -3.18 32.66 -1.95
N GLU A 5 -3.17 31.39 -1.55
CA GLU A 5 -4.21 30.44 -1.92
C GLU A 5 -5.50 30.90 -1.23
N ALA A 6 -6.39 31.52 -2.00
CA ALA A 6 -7.71 31.88 -1.54
C ALA A 6 -8.46 30.61 -1.13
N ARG A 7 -8.66 30.44 0.18
CA ARG A 7 -9.44 29.35 0.75
C ARG A 7 -10.82 29.32 0.07
N PRO A 8 -11.27 28.19 -0.48
CA PRO A 8 -12.55 28.14 -1.17
C PRO A 8 -13.67 28.57 -0.20
N PRO A 9 -14.68 29.33 -0.68
CA PRO A 9 -15.71 29.88 0.19
C PRO A 9 -16.43 28.75 0.93
N ASN A 10 -16.63 28.93 2.25
CA ASN A 10 -17.37 28.02 3.11
C ASN A 10 -18.84 27.92 2.65
N LEU A 11 -19.57 26.91 3.14
CA LEU A 11 -20.97 26.66 2.73
C LEU A 11 -21.83 27.92 2.82
N VAL A 12 -21.67 28.68 3.91
CA VAL A 12 -22.39 29.93 4.16
C VAL A 12 -22.10 30.97 3.07
N ALA A 13 -20.83 31.18 2.71
CA ALA A 13 -20.46 32.10 1.64
C ALA A 13 -20.97 31.65 0.26
N ARG A 14 -21.00 30.35 -0.02
CA ARG A 14 -21.55 29.82 -1.28
C ARG A 14 -23.06 30.01 -1.36
N LEU A 15 -23.78 29.73 -0.27
CA LEU A 15 -25.22 29.95 -0.17
C LEU A 15 -25.57 31.44 -0.24
N PHE A 16 -24.75 32.29 0.39
CA PHE A 16 -24.88 33.74 0.32
C PHE A 16 -24.73 34.26 -1.10
N TRP A 17 -23.64 33.91 -1.81
CA TRP A 17 -23.43 34.35 -3.19
C TRP A 17 -24.45 33.75 -4.18
N THR A 18 -24.93 32.52 -3.96
CA THR A 18 -26.06 32.02 -4.75
C THR A 18 -27.33 32.83 -4.52
N GLY A 19 -27.59 33.29 -3.30
CA GLY A 19 -28.72 34.19 -3.02
C GLY A 19 -28.56 35.56 -3.65
N VAL A 20 -27.38 36.16 -3.53
CA VAL A 20 -27.06 37.49 -4.10
C VAL A 20 -27.15 37.49 -5.63
N LEU A 21 -26.66 36.43 -6.29
CA LEU A 21 -26.67 36.34 -7.75
C LEU A 21 -28.03 35.88 -8.31
N ALA A 22 -28.77 35.06 -7.57
CA ALA A 22 -30.05 34.51 -8.03
C ALA A 22 -31.27 35.38 -7.64
N GLY A 23 -31.13 36.26 -6.65
CA GLY A 23 -32.17 37.22 -6.24
C GLY A 23 -32.70 38.11 -7.38
N PRO A 24 -31.83 38.73 -8.21
CA PRO A 24 -32.27 39.52 -9.36
C PRO A 24 -33.02 38.70 -10.42
N LEU A 25 -32.64 37.43 -10.62
CA LEU A 25 -33.31 36.49 -11.53
C LEU A 25 -34.70 36.09 -11.03
N ALA A 26 -34.88 35.89 -9.71
CA ALA A 26 -36.19 35.63 -9.13
C ALA A 26 -37.15 36.82 -9.29
N LEU A 27 -36.65 38.06 -9.18
CA LEU A 27 -37.45 39.27 -9.36
C LEU A 27 -37.83 39.53 -10.83
N ALA A 28 -36.93 39.24 -11.77
CA ALA A 28 -37.16 39.50 -13.19
C ALA A 28 -38.07 38.45 -13.88
N TYR A 29 -38.06 37.20 -13.43
CA TYR A 29 -38.74 36.08 -14.13
C TYR A 29 -39.90 35.45 -13.34
N GLY A 30 -40.19 35.91 -12.12
CA GLY A 30 -41.34 35.43 -11.34
C GLY A 30 -41.22 33.94 -10.92
N PRO A 31 -42.31 33.14 -10.94
CA PRO A 31 -42.31 31.75 -10.48
C PRO A 31 -41.20 30.84 -11.06
N PRO A 32 -40.90 30.85 -12.39
CA PRO A 32 -39.80 30.04 -12.93
C PRO A 32 -38.41 30.52 -12.46
N GLY A 33 -38.22 31.83 -12.21
CA GLY A 33 -36.99 32.37 -11.61
C GLY A 33 -36.77 31.92 -10.17
N LEU A 34 -37.85 31.82 -9.39
CA LEU A 34 -37.82 31.27 -8.02
C LEU A 34 -37.50 29.77 -8.03
N ALA A 35 -38.09 29.00 -8.94
CA ALA A 35 -37.82 27.57 -9.08
C ALA A 35 -36.35 27.29 -9.46
N ALA A 36 -35.79 28.05 -10.40
CA ALA A 36 -34.39 27.93 -10.81
C ALA A 36 -33.41 28.27 -9.66
N THR A 37 -33.72 29.32 -8.91
CA THR A 37 -32.95 29.71 -7.70
C THR A 37 -32.98 28.60 -6.65
N GLY A 38 -34.17 28.06 -6.35
CA GLY A 38 -34.35 26.94 -5.41
C GLY A 38 -33.57 25.69 -5.84
N ALA A 39 -33.58 25.36 -7.14
CA ALA A 39 -32.80 24.27 -7.70
C ALA A 39 -31.28 24.51 -7.54
N ALA A 40 -30.79 25.72 -7.77
CA ALA A 40 -29.39 26.07 -7.59
C ALA A 40 -28.94 25.95 -6.13
N PHE A 41 -29.75 26.43 -5.18
CA PHE A 41 -29.55 26.25 -3.74
C PHE A 41 -29.52 24.77 -3.36
N GLY A 42 -30.51 23.99 -3.82
CA GLY A 42 -30.58 22.54 -3.60
C GLY A 42 -29.34 21.82 -4.13
N LEU A 43 -28.84 22.22 -5.30
CA LEU A 43 -27.66 21.62 -5.93
C LEU A 43 -26.37 21.96 -5.18
N VAL A 44 -26.24 23.17 -4.63
CA VAL A 44 -25.13 23.55 -3.74
C VAL A 44 -25.20 22.76 -2.42
N LEU A 45 -26.39 22.63 -1.84
CA LEU A 45 -26.61 21.87 -0.60
C LEU A 45 -26.28 20.39 -0.80
N LEU A 46 -26.83 19.76 -1.85
CA LEU A 46 -26.55 18.37 -2.22
C LEU A 46 -25.05 18.15 -2.46
N ARG A 47 -24.39 19.03 -3.21
CA ARG A 47 -22.93 18.94 -3.40
C ARG A 47 -22.17 19.05 -2.10
N HIS A 48 -22.64 19.81 -1.12
CA HIS A 48 -22.00 19.90 0.18
C HIS A 48 -22.24 18.65 1.02
N VAL A 49 -23.48 18.17 1.10
CA VAL A 49 -23.89 16.99 1.86
C VAL A 49 -23.27 15.70 1.32
N ASP A 50 -23.11 15.57 0.00
CA ASP A 50 -22.46 14.41 -0.63
C ASP A 50 -20.93 14.51 -0.66
N ARG A 51 -20.35 15.64 -0.23
CA ARG A 51 -18.90 15.84 -0.25
C ARG A 51 -18.16 14.78 0.61
N PRO A 52 -18.59 14.44 1.84
CA PRO A 52 -17.96 13.36 2.64
C PRO A 52 -18.10 11.98 2.00
N ARG A 53 -19.27 11.68 1.40
CA ARG A 53 -19.49 10.41 0.70
C ARG A 53 -18.54 10.24 -0.48
N ARG A 54 -18.39 11.30 -1.29
CA ARG A 54 -17.48 11.33 -2.44
C ARG A 54 -16.02 11.25 -2.01
N PHE A 55 -15.66 11.90 -0.89
CA PHE A 55 -14.33 11.79 -0.28
C PHE A 55 -14.01 10.34 0.08
N ARG A 56 -14.86 9.67 0.88
CA ARG A 56 -14.69 8.25 1.24
C ARG A 56 -14.63 7.35 0.01
N ALA A 57 -15.52 7.57 -0.96
CA ALA A 57 -15.57 6.77 -2.18
C ALA A 57 -14.26 6.89 -2.99
N ARG A 58 -13.65 8.07 -3.04
CA ARG A 58 -12.38 8.29 -3.74
C ARG A 58 -11.23 7.58 -3.03
N ILE A 59 -11.11 7.72 -1.70
CA ILE A 59 -10.10 7.01 -0.90
C ILE A 59 -10.25 5.51 -1.09
N ARG A 60 -11.48 5.00 -0.93
CA ARG A 60 -11.78 3.57 -1.09
C ARG A 60 -11.39 3.05 -2.48
N ARG A 61 -11.60 3.84 -3.53
CA ARG A 61 -11.18 3.46 -4.89
C ARG A 61 -9.67 3.33 -5.00
N VAL A 62 -8.90 4.27 -4.46
CA VAL A 62 -7.43 4.21 -4.47
C VAL A 62 -6.93 3.05 -3.61
N ALA A 63 -7.43 2.93 -2.38
CA ALA A 63 -7.06 1.85 -1.47
C ALA A 63 -7.38 0.46 -2.05
N ARG A 64 -8.50 0.29 -2.75
CA ARG A 64 -8.87 -0.99 -3.38
C ARG A 64 -7.87 -1.46 -4.44
N ALA A 65 -7.23 -0.53 -5.15
CA ALA A 65 -6.18 -0.89 -6.11
C ALA A 65 -4.94 -1.51 -5.42
N HIS A 66 -4.79 -1.28 -4.11
CA HIS A 66 -3.68 -1.79 -3.29
C HIS A 66 -4.17 -2.72 -2.18
N ALA A 67 -5.39 -3.27 -2.28
CA ALA A 67 -6.03 -3.98 -1.17
C ALA A 67 -5.21 -5.20 -0.70
N ARG A 68 -4.64 -5.97 -1.63
CA ARG A 68 -3.81 -7.14 -1.31
C ARG A 68 -2.54 -6.72 -0.56
N THR A 69 -1.82 -5.72 -1.05
CA THR A 69 -0.62 -5.19 -0.39
C THR A 69 -0.94 -4.64 1.00
N LEU A 70 -2.04 -3.90 1.15
CA LEU A 70 -2.49 -3.37 2.43
C LEU A 70 -2.83 -4.50 3.42
N ALA A 71 -3.52 -5.55 2.97
CA ALA A 71 -3.84 -6.71 3.79
C ALA A 71 -2.56 -7.44 4.26
N LEU A 72 -1.61 -7.65 3.35
CA LEU A 72 -0.31 -8.27 3.65
C LEU A 72 0.48 -7.44 4.67
N ARG A 73 0.58 -6.13 4.45
CA ARG A 73 1.26 -5.21 5.39
C ARG A 73 0.59 -5.20 6.76
N ARG A 74 -0.75 -5.22 6.82
CA ARG A 74 -1.49 -5.33 8.09
C ARG A 74 -1.14 -6.61 8.84
N ARG A 75 -1.08 -7.76 8.17
CA ARG A 75 -0.69 -9.04 8.78
C ARG A 75 0.77 -9.02 9.27
N GLN A 76 1.67 -8.37 8.55
CA GLN A 76 3.10 -8.28 8.91
C GLN A 76 3.37 -7.35 10.10
N GLU A 77 2.65 -6.23 10.17
CA GLU A 77 2.93 -5.16 11.12
C GLU A 77 2.01 -5.20 12.36
N CYS A 78 0.90 -5.93 12.31
CA CYS A 78 0.06 -6.24 13.47
C CYS A 78 0.45 -7.62 14.04
N PHE A 79 0.90 -7.65 15.29
CA PHE A 79 1.22 -8.90 15.98
C PHE A 79 0.88 -8.81 17.46
N VAL A 80 0.70 -9.96 18.11
CA VAL A 80 0.53 -10.03 19.56
C VAL A 80 1.90 -10.24 20.20
N ASP A 81 2.27 -9.39 21.16
CA ASP A 81 3.54 -9.51 21.87
C ASP A 81 3.55 -10.65 22.90
N ALA A 82 4.70 -10.87 23.55
CA ALA A 82 4.86 -11.91 24.57
C ALA A 82 3.97 -11.72 25.82
N TYR A 83 3.34 -10.55 25.96
CA TYR A 83 2.47 -10.18 27.08
C TYR A 83 0.98 -10.19 26.68
N GLY A 84 0.66 -10.55 25.44
CA GLY A 84 -0.71 -10.58 24.93
C GLY A 84 -1.23 -9.23 24.42
N ASN A 85 -0.38 -8.21 24.30
CA ASN A 85 -0.78 -6.92 23.74
C ASN A 85 -0.77 -6.96 22.21
N GLU A 86 -1.81 -6.43 21.58
CA GLU A 86 -1.82 -6.23 20.14
C GLU A 86 -0.97 -5.00 19.78
N ILE A 87 0.15 -5.24 19.11
CA ILE A 87 1.04 -4.19 18.59
C ILE A 87 0.59 -3.82 17.19
N ARG A 88 0.22 -2.55 16.98
CA ARG A 88 -0.27 -2.02 15.69
C ARG A 88 0.51 -0.80 15.19
N ASP A 89 1.52 -0.35 15.93
CA ASP A 89 2.21 0.91 15.62
C ASP A 89 2.88 0.90 14.23
N GLY A 90 3.41 -0.26 13.82
CA GLY A 90 3.95 -0.44 12.47
C GLY A 90 2.88 -0.26 11.40
N TRP A 91 1.72 -0.88 11.62
CA TRP A 91 0.58 -0.80 10.71
C TRP A 91 0.02 0.62 10.60
N LEU A 92 -0.11 1.32 11.72
CA LEU A 92 -0.59 2.71 11.73
C LEU A 92 0.35 3.63 10.94
N ARG A 93 1.67 3.46 11.09
CA ARG A 93 2.67 4.20 10.29
C ARG A 93 2.58 3.89 8.80
N GLU A 94 2.34 2.63 8.43
CA GLU A 94 2.16 2.24 7.03
C GLU A 94 0.90 2.89 6.43
N CYS A 95 -0.21 2.91 7.17
CA CYS A 95 -1.43 3.60 6.76
C CYS A 95 -1.22 5.10 6.54
N ASP A 96 -0.51 5.78 7.46
CA ASP A 96 -0.17 7.19 7.31
C ASP A 96 0.73 7.43 6.08
N TYR A 97 1.75 6.58 5.89
CA TYR A 97 2.62 6.65 4.71
C TYR A 97 1.81 6.46 3.41
N PHE A 98 0.95 5.45 3.35
CA PHE A 98 0.09 5.18 2.20
C PHE A 98 -0.85 6.35 1.91
N LEU A 99 -1.45 6.95 2.95
CA LEU A 99 -2.25 8.14 2.78
C LEU A 99 -1.40 9.26 2.16
N ASP A 100 -0.31 9.66 2.82
CA ASP A 100 0.50 10.81 2.45
C ASP A 100 1.13 10.68 1.05
N ARG A 101 1.58 9.47 0.69
CA ARG A 101 2.34 9.24 -0.55
C ARG A 101 1.49 8.78 -1.72
N THR A 102 0.39 8.07 -1.47
CA THR A 102 -0.40 7.45 -2.55
C THR A 102 -1.77 8.10 -2.69
N VAL A 103 -2.46 8.37 -1.58
CA VAL A 103 -3.83 8.90 -1.60
C VAL A 103 -3.82 10.42 -1.74
N LEU A 104 -3.06 11.14 -0.94
CA LEU A 104 -3.11 12.61 -0.90
C LEU A 104 -2.76 13.28 -2.23
N PRO A 105 -1.73 12.85 -2.98
CA PRO A 105 -1.44 13.44 -4.29
C PRO A 105 -2.63 13.37 -5.26
N GLN A 106 -3.47 12.34 -5.14
CA GLN A 106 -4.65 12.14 -5.98
C GLN A 106 -5.91 12.86 -5.45
N LEU A 107 -5.90 13.28 -4.18
CA LEU A 107 -7.03 13.93 -3.52
C LEU A 107 -6.85 15.44 -3.37
N ALA A 108 -5.61 15.94 -3.35
CA ALA A 108 -5.27 17.33 -3.07
C ALA A 108 -6.02 18.33 -3.97
N GLN A 109 -6.21 18.02 -5.25
CA GLN A 109 -6.93 18.90 -6.17
C GLN A 109 -8.45 18.98 -5.89
N ALA A 110 -9.06 17.88 -5.44
CA ALA A 110 -10.51 17.80 -5.25
C ALA A 110 -10.96 18.13 -3.81
N PHE A 111 -10.09 17.88 -2.83
CA PHE A 111 -10.37 17.91 -1.40
C PHE A 111 -9.27 18.61 -0.57
N PRO A 112 -8.79 19.81 -0.95
CA PRO A 112 -7.62 20.45 -0.32
C PRO A 112 -7.80 20.68 1.19
N ASP A 113 -8.98 21.14 1.64
CA ASP A 113 -9.26 21.42 3.05
C ASP A 113 -9.72 20.19 3.86
N TYR A 114 -10.00 19.06 3.19
CA TYR A 114 -10.69 17.92 3.80
C TYR A 114 -9.70 16.90 4.37
N VAL A 115 -8.58 16.70 3.71
CA VAL A 115 -7.60 15.66 4.05
C VAL A 115 -7.12 15.78 5.49
N GLU A 116 -6.66 16.96 5.89
CA GLU A 116 -6.06 17.14 7.22
C GLU A 116 -7.11 17.07 8.33
N SER A 117 -8.26 17.69 8.11
CA SER A 117 -9.37 17.70 9.07
C SER A 117 -10.06 16.34 9.25
N ARG A 118 -9.89 15.42 8.30
CA ARG A 118 -10.54 14.10 8.27
C ARG A 118 -9.54 12.96 8.12
N ARG A 119 -8.30 13.16 8.57
CA ARG A 119 -7.24 12.14 8.53
C ARG A 119 -7.69 10.82 9.19
N ALA A 120 -8.28 10.88 10.38
CA ALA A 120 -8.79 9.68 11.08
C ALA A 120 -9.85 8.91 10.26
N GLU A 121 -10.73 9.64 9.57
CA GLU A 121 -11.74 9.03 8.70
C GLU A 121 -11.11 8.41 7.44
N ALA A 122 -10.06 9.04 6.90
CA ALA A 122 -9.30 8.49 5.79
C ALA A 122 -8.57 7.19 6.17
N LEU A 123 -7.92 7.17 7.34
CA LEU A 123 -7.25 5.98 7.89
C LEU A 123 -8.25 4.84 8.08
N ALA A 124 -9.41 5.10 8.69
CA ALA A 124 -10.46 4.10 8.87
C ALA A 124 -10.96 3.49 7.55
N VAL A 125 -11.01 4.27 6.46
CA VAL A 125 -11.35 3.74 5.13
C VAL A 125 -10.26 2.82 4.58
N VAL A 126 -8.98 3.16 4.79
CA VAL A 126 -7.85 2.32 4.37
C VAL A 126 -7.84 1.01 5.15
N GLU A 127 -8.00 1.06 6.47
CA GLU A 127 -8.08 -0.13 7.33
C GLU A 127 -9.23 -1.04 6.91
N ALA A 128 -10.43 -0.48 6.71
CA ALA A 128 -11.58 -1.26 6.26
C ALA A 128 -11.35 -1.92 4.90
N VAL A 129 -10.56 -1.31 4.00
CA VAL A 129 -10.20 -1.94 2.72
C VAL A 129 -9.18 -3.07 2.91
N ALA A 130 -8.17 -2.88 3.76
CA ALA A 130 -7.20 -3.93 4.08
C ALA A 130 -7.89 -5.19 4.63
N GLU A 131 -8.95 -5.03 5.42
CA GLU A 131 -9.73 -6.13 6.00
C GLU A 131 -10.66 -6.84 5.00
N THR A 132 -10.91 -6.25 3.82
CA THR A 132 -11.77 -6.91 2.82
C THR A 132 -11.08 -8.07 2.09
N VAL A 133 -9.76 -8.16 2.17
CA VAL A 133 -8.99 -9.22 1.51
C VAL A 133 -8.68 -10.30 2.55
N ALA A 134 -9.32 -11.46 2.40
CA ALA A 134 -8.91 -12.65 3.11
C ALA A 134 -7.59 -13.14 2.53
N LEU A 135 -6.53 -13.11 3.34
CA LEU A 135 -5.27 -13.77 2.99
C LEU A 135 -5.43 -15.28 3.25
N PRO A 136 -4.70 -16.14 2.53
CA PRO A 136 -4.68 -17.57 2.82
C PRO A 136 -4.36 -17.82 4.30
N ASP A 137 -5.10 -18.74 4.92
CA ASP A 137 -4.85 -19.18 6.30
C ASP A 137 -3.41 -19.71 6.42
N GLU A 138 -2.70 -19.33 7.50
CA GLU A 138 -1.39 -19.93 7.84
C GLU A 138 -1.49 -21.43 8.18
N ALA A 139 -2.69 -22.03 8.07
CA ALA A 139 -2.95 -23.43 8.37
C ALA A 139 -2.17 -24.40 7.46
N GLU A 140 -1.55 -23.91 6.38
CA GLU A 140 -0.37 -24.57 5.83
C GLU A 140 0.76 -24.41 6.86
N ALA A 141 0.84 -25.36 7.80
CA ALA A 141 1.84 -25.37 8.86
C ALA A 141 3.21 -25.02 8.27
N LEU A 142 3.65 -23.78 8.51
CA LEU A 142 4.92 -23.30 8.00
C LEU A 142 5.99 -24.25 8.53
N PRO A 143 6.90 -24.72 7.66
CA PRO A 143 7.96 -25.61 8.10
C PRO A 143 8.69 -25.03 9.31
N GLU A 144 9.01 -25.90 10.27
CA GLU A 144 9.67 -25.51 11.52
C GLU A 144 11.14 -25.16 11.31
N ASP A 145 11.78 -25.74 10.28
CA ASP A 145 13.19 -25.56 9.97
C ASP A 145 13.43 -24.68 8.72
N GLY A 146 14.66 -24.17 8.59
CA GLY A 146 15.07 -23.31 7.48
C GLY A 146 14.98 -24.03 6.13
N ILE A 147 15.48 -25.26 6.05
CA ILE A 147 15.46 -26.07 4.81
C ILE A 147 14.03 -26.36 4.37
N GLY A 148 13.13 -26.67 5.30
CA GLY A 148 11.72 -26.82 4.99
C GLY A 148 11.12 -25.53 4.44
N TYR A 149 11.45 -24.39 5.04
CA TYR A 149 10.98 -23.09 4.60
C TYR A 149 11.50 -22.69 3.20
N GLU A 150 12.74 -23.03 2.88
CA GLU A 150 13.30 -22.87 1.52
C GLU A 150 12.51 -23.70 0.50
N ARG A 151 12.22 -24.98 0.80
CA ARG A 151 11.39 -25.83 -0.07
C ARG A 151 9.98 -25.28 -0.24
N PHE A 152 9.41 -24.71 0.81
CA PHE A 152 8.10 -24.07 0.78
C PHE A 152 8.09 -22.85 -0.16
N CYS A 153 9.07 -21.95 -0.02
CA CYS A 153 9.22 -20.81 -0.93
C CYS A 153 9.46 -21.25 -2.38
N LEU A 154 10.27 -22.28 -2.58
CA LEU A 154 10.55 -22.87 -3.90
C LEU A 154 9.27 -23.42 -4.56
N ALA A 155 8.41 -24.10 -3.79
CA ALA A 155 7.15 -24.63 -4.29
C ALA A 155 6.19 -23.52 -4.72
N ARG A 156 6.11 -22.42 -3.96
CA ARG A 156 5.28 -21.26 -4.30
C ARG A 156 5.74 -20.54 -5.55
N LEU A 157 7.04 -20.26 -5.68
CA LEU A 157 7.60 -19.71 -6.92
C LEU A 157 7.32 -20.60 -8.13
N ARG A 158 7.45 -21.91 -7.97
CA ARG A 158 7.13 -22.86 -9.04
C ARG A 158 5.66 -22.78 -9.43
N ALA A 159 4.75 -22.70 -8.45
CA ALA A 159 3.31 -22.53 -8.69
C ALA A 159 2.99 -21.19 -9.38
N ALA A 160 3.71 -20.13 -9.05
CA ALA A 160 3.63 -18.83 -9.71
C ALA A 160 4.15 -18.84 -11.15
N GLY A 161 4.78 -19.92 -11.62
CA GLY A 161 5.24 -20.10 -13.00
C GLY A 161 6.73 -19.84 -13.23
N TRP A 162 7.53 -19.74 -12.15
CA TRP A 162 8.98 -19.64 -12.27
C TRP A 162 9.64 -21.01 -12.48
N ARG A 163 10.69 -21.04 -13.30
CA ARG A 163 11.63 -22.17 -13.33
C ARG A 163 12.61 -22.00 -12.18
N VAL A 164 12.50 -22.86 -11.17
CA VAL A 164 13.25 -22.76 -9.91
C VAL A 164 14.31 -23.85 -9.78
N HIS A 165 15.47 -23.46 -9.24
CA HIS A 165 16.60 -24.31 -8.92
C HIS A 165 17.05 -24.02 -7.48
N PRO A 166 17.01 -25.00 -6.56
CA PRO A 166 17.60 -24.81 -5.23
C PRO A 166 19.13 -24.75 -5.35
N THR A 167 19.78 -24.02 -4.46
CA THR A 167 21.25 -24.00 -4.36
C THR A 167 21.76 -25.13 -3.46
N PRO A 168 23.06 -25.47 -3.53
CA PRO A 168 23.67 -26.43 -2.61
C PRO A 168 23.64 -25.90 -1.16
N ALA A 169 23.55 -26.80 -0.17
CA ALA A 169 23.54 -26.41 1.25
C ALA A 169 24.83 -25.74 1.76
N SER A 170 25.90 -25.71 0.96
CA SER A 170 27.15 -25.03 1.29
C SER A 170 27.76 -24.39 0.04
N GLY A 171 28.40 -23.24 0.23
CA GLY A 171 29.02 -22.49 -0.86
C GLY A 171 28.03 -21.78 -1.79
N ASP A 172 26.77 -21.62 -1.34
CA ASP A 172 25.66 -21.00 -2.06
C ASP A 172 25.78 -19.48 -2.28
N GLN A 173 26.75 -18.86 -1.60
CA GLN A 173 27.03 -17.42 -1.60
C GLN A 173 25.81 -16.58 -1.15
N GLY A 174 24.97 -17.13 -0.26
CA GLY A 174 23.82 -16.40 0.29
C GLY A 174 22.61 -16.34 -0.64
N ALA A 175 22.41 -17.37 -1.48
CA ALA A 175 21.15 -17.62 -2.16
C ALA A 175 20.68 -19.04 -1.85
N ASP A 176 19.42 -19.21 -1.48
CA ASP A 176 18.83 -20.54 -1.28
C ASP A 176 18.13 -21.04 -2.56
N ILE A 177 17.67 -20.10 -3.41
CA ILE A 177 16.93 -20.39 -4.65
C ILE A 177 17.41 -19.47 -5.77
N VAL A 178 17.60 -20.05 -6.96
CA VAL A 178 17.73 -19.33 -8.23
C VAL A 178 16.49 -19.61 -9.08
N ALA A 179 15.80 -18.56 -9.50
CA ALA A 179 14.58 -18.63 -10.29
C ALA A 179 14.74 -17.90 -11.63
N SER A 180 14.08 -18.40 -12.68
CA SER A 180 14.05 -17.76 -14.00
C SER A 180 12.66 -17.78 -14.62
N ARG A 181 12.27 -16.67 -15.25
CA ARG A 181 10.99 -16.50 -15.95
C ARG A 181 11.07 -15.32 -16.92
N GLY A 182 10.52 -15.48 -18.12
CA GLY A 182 10.42 -14.37 -19.08
C GLY A 182 11.77 -13.77 -19.53
N GLY A 183 12.87 -14.52 -19.39
CA GLY A 183 14.23 -14.01 -19.63
C GLY A 183 14.88 -13.36 -18.41
N SER A 184 14.13 -13.11 -17.33
CA SER A 184 14.65 -12.59 -16.09
C SER A 184 15.13 -13.69 -15.14
N ARG A 185 16.18 -13.39 -14.37
CA ARG A 185 16.79 -14.23 -13.35
C ARG A 185 16.74 -13.55 -11.99
N LEU A 186 16.27 -14.29 -11.00
CA LEU A 186 16.08 -13.84 -9.62
C LEU A 186 16.81 -14.78 -8.67
N VAL A 187 17.56 -14.24 -7.71
CA VAL A 187 18.05 -15.01 -6.55
C VAL A 187 17.25 -14.69 -5.30
N LEU A 188 17.03 -15.69 -4.46
CA LEU A 188 16.28 -15.53 -3.22
C LEU A 188 17.06 -16.11 -2.03
N GLN A 189 17.13 -15.34 -0.96
CA GLN A 189 17.50 -15.81 0.36
C GLN A 189 16.23 -15.91 1.22
N CYS A 190 15.90 -17.10 1.66
CA CYS A 190 14.80 -17.42 2.55
C CYS A 190 15.27 -17.35 4.02
N LYS A 191 14.54 -16.61 4.86
CA LYS A 191 14.80 -16.53 6.31
C LYS A 191 13.54 -16.88 7.10
N ARG A 192 13.53 -18.07 7.71
CA ARG A 192 12.49 -18.52 8.64
C ARG A 192 12.80 -18.03 10.06
N TYR A 193 12.24 -16.90 10.48
CA TYR A 193 12.52 -16.32 11.80
C TYR A 193 11.26 -16.02 12.62
N GLY A 194 11.42 -16.01 13.95
CA GLY A 194 10.41 -15.51 14.89
C GLY A 194 10.58 -14.01 15.23
N LYS A 195 11.58 -13.35 14.66
CA LYS A 195 11.87 -11.92 14.87
C LYS A 195 12.14 -11.24 13.52
N PRO A 196 12.00 -9.90 13.43
CA PRO A 196 12.24 -9.18 12.19
C PRO A 196 13.65 -9.41 11.62
N VAL A 197 13.74 -9.52 10.30
CA VAL A 197 14.99 -9.77 9.58
C VAL A 197 15.89 -8.52 9.55
N GLY A 198 17.20 -8.73 9.80
CA GLY A 198 18.23 -7.69 9.86
C GLY A 198 19.02 -7.50 8.57
N ASN A 199 20.00 -6.58 8.60
CA ASN A 199 20.82 -6.21 7.44
C ASN A 199 21.58 -7.38 6.80
N ALA A 200 22.02 -8.36 7.59
CA ALA A 200 22.85 -9.46 7.09
C ALA A 200 22.19 -10.19 5.91
N ALA A 201 20.90 -10.52 6.01
CA ALA A 201 20.18 -11.19 4.93
C ALA A 201 20.12 -10.36 3.63
N VAL A 202 20.03 -9.03 3.75
CA VAL A 202 20.04 -8.12 2.60
C VAL A 202 21.42 -8.06 1.96
N GLN A 203 22.48 -8.07 2.78
CA GLN A 203 23.87 -8.10 2.29
C GLN A 203 24.17 -9.41 1.57
N GLU A 204 23.74 -10.54 2.13
CA GLU A 204 23.84 -11.87 1.53
C GLU A 204 23.14 -11.90 0.17
N ALA A 205 21.86 -11.51 0.11
CA ALA A 205 21.10 -11.50 -1.15
C ALA A 205 21.70 -10.55 -2.20
N ALA A 206 22.21 -9.39 -1.79
CA ALA A 206 22.88 -8.45 -2.70
C ALA A 206 24.19 -9.02 -3.28
N ALA A 207 24.97 -9.74 -2.46
CA ALA A 207 26.19 -10.41 -2.91
C ALA A 207 25.87 -11.59 -3.84
N ALA A 208 24.87 -12.39 -3.46
CA ALA A 208 24.35 -13.50 -4.26
C ALA A 208 23.92 -13.05 -5.66
N ARG A 209 23.26 -11.89 -5.79
CA ARG A 209 22.86 -11.35 -7.10
C ARG A 209 24.02 -11.30 -8.08
N ASN A 210 25.16 -10.78 -7.61
CA ASN A 210 26.35 -10.62 -8.43
C ASN A 210 27.00 -11.98 -8.72
N TYR A 211 27.10 -12.85 -7.71
CA TYR A 211 27.71 -14.17 -7.87
C TYR A 211 26.95 -15.06 -8.86
N TRP A 212 25.62 -15.03 -8.80
CA TRP A 212 24.76 -15.82 -9.65
C TRP A 212 24.39 -15.13 -10.97
N GLU A 213 24.92 -13.94 -11.26
CA GLU A 213 24.62 -13.15 -12.46
C GLU A 213 23.09 -13.03 -12.66
N ALA A 214 22.39 -12.61 -11.61
CA ALA A 214 20.94 -12.44 -11.61
C ALA A 214 20.56 -10.97 -11.75
N ASP A 215 19.43 -10.70 -12.42
CA ASP A 215 18.93 -9.35 -12.65
C ASP A 215 18.39 -8.73 -11.35
N ALA A 216 17.82 -9.57 -10.48
CA ALA A 216 17.25 -9.16 -9.21
C ALA A 216 17.62 -10.11 -8.07
N ALA A 217 17.49 -9.59 -6.84
CA ALA A 217 17.62 -10.36 -5.62
C ALA A 217 16.48 -10.06 -4.66
N ALA A 218 16.07 -11.07 -3.90
CA ALA A 218 15.05 -10.95 -2.87
C ALA A 218 15.47 -11.61 -1.56
N VAL A 219 15.05 -11.03 -0.44
CA VAL A 219 14.97 -11.72 0.84
C VAL A 219 13.51 -12.07 1.08
N VAL A 220 13.22 -13.35 1.30
CA VAL A 220 11.89 -13.87 1.59
C VAL A 220 11.80 -14.28 3.05
N SER A 221 10.78 -13.83 3.78
CA SER A 221 10.59 -14.22 5.18
C SER A 221 9.11 -14.38 5.57
N ASN A 222 8.87 -15.13 6.64
CA ASN A 222 7.57 -15.17 7.33
C ASN A 222 7.42 -14.04 8.36
N ALA A 223 8.49 -13.29 8.63
CA ALA A 223 8.52 -12.19 9.59
C ALA A 223 8.71 -10.86 8.86
N GLY A 224 8.46 -9.75 9.57
CA GLY A 224 8.76 -8.41 9.07
C GLY A 224 10.26 -8.14 8.94
N PHE A 225 10.61 -6.93 8.49
CA PHE A 225 12.00 -6.49 8.32
C PHE A 225 12.31 -5.29 9.22
N THR A 226 13.52 -5.25 9.78
CA THR A 226 13.96 -4.11 10.60
C THR A 226 14.04 -2.82 9.77
N PRO A 227 13.90 -1.62 10.38
CA PRO A 227 14.04 -0.35 9.65
C PRO A 227 15.39 -0.20 8.94
N ALA A 228 16.47 -0.71 9.55
CA ALA A 228 17.79 -0.73 8.95
C ALA A 228 17.84 -1.62 7.69
N ALA A 229 17.24 -2.81 7.75
CA ALA A 229 17.18 -3.73 6.62
C ALA A 229 16.38 -3.12 5.46
N ARG A 230 15.24 -2.48 5.75
CA ARG A 230 14.44 -1.75 4.75
C ARG A 230 15.23 -0.64 4.06
N LYS A 231 16.00 0.14 4.83
CA LYS A 231 16.88 1.20 4.29
C LYS A 231 17.98 0.63 3.39
N LEU A 232 18.61 -0.47 3.80
CA LEU A 232 19.67 -1.11 3.03
C LEU A 232 19.12 -1.75 1.75
N ALA A 233 17.96 -2.40 1.82
CA ALA A 233 17.30 -3.02 0.68
C ALA A 233 16.98 -1.99 -0.42
N ALA A 234 16.46 -0.82 -0.02
CA ALA A 234 16.24 0.30 -0.94
C ALA A 234 17.52 0.79 -1.62
N ALA A 235 18.65 0.81 -0.90
CA ALA A 235 19.94 1.23 -1.46
C ALA A 235 20.61 0.18 -2.37
N THR A 236 20.24 -1.10 -2.21
CA THR A 236 20.84 -2.24 -2.94
C THR A 236 19.92 -2.82 -4.01
N ALA A 237 18.70 -2.29 -4.14
CA ALA A 237 17.62 -2.83 -4.97
C ALA A 237 17.31 -4.31 -4.67
N VAL A 238 17.42 -4.72 -3.41
CA VAL A 238 17.00 -6.04 -2.93
C VAL A 238 15.51 -5.97 -2.56
N LEU A 239 14.72 -6.88 -3.11
CA LEU A 239 13.30 -7.00 -2.77
C LEU A 239 13.13 -7.59 -1.37
N LEU A 240 12.21 -7.04 -0.58
CA LEU A 240 11.85 -7.57 0.73
C LEU A 240 10.45 -8.15 0.64
N LEU A 241 10.37 -9.48 0.61
CA LEU A 241 9.16 -10.22 0.31
C LEU A 241 8.73 -11.04 1.52
N HIS A 242 7.42 -11.10 1.72
CA HIS A 242 6.80 -12.17 2.47
C HIS A 242 6.61 -13.38 1.55
N HIS A 243 6.51 -14.58 2.11
CA HIS A 243 6.30 -15.78 1.30
C HIS A 243 4.96 -15.78 0.53
N ASP A 244 3.97 -15.01 0.99
CA ASP A 244 2.70 -14.81 0.26
C ASP A 244 2.86 -13.89 -0.97
N ASP A 245 3.93 -13.08 -1.02
CA ASP A 245 4.22 -12.27 -2.20
C ASP A 245 4.68 -13.15 -3.38
N LEU A 246 5.17 -14.36 -3.13
CA LEU A 246 5.70 -15.25 -4.15
C LEU A 246 4.65 -15.76 -5.14
N ASP A 247 3.40 -15.90 -4.69
CA ASP A 247 2.31 -16.48 -5.50
C ASP A 247 1.95 -15.61 -6.71
N ASP A 248 2.14 -14.29 -6.57
CA ASP A 248 1.83 -13.30 -7.61
C ASP A 248 3.10 -12.55 -8.06
N LEU A 249 4.30 -13.09 -7.79
CA LEU A 249 5.54 -12.46 -8.22
C LEU A 249 5.76 -12.72 -9.72
N HIS A 250 5.79 -11.65 -10.51
CA HIS A 250 6.05 -11.71 -11.95
C HIS A 250 7.37 -11.02 -12.32
N GLU A 251 7.91 -11.35 -13.49
CA GLU A 251 9.14 -10.75 -14.03
C GLU A 251 9.04 -9.22 -14.18
N GLN A 252 7.82 -8.70 -14.34
CA GLN A 252 7.53 -7.26 -14.46
C GLN A 252 7.64 -6.51 -13.13
N ASP A 253 7.58 -7.22 -12.01
CA ASP A 253 7.69 -6.64 -10.66
C ASP A 253 9.15 -6.50 -10.21
N LEU A 254 10.09 -7.06 -10.99
CA LEU A 254 11.52 -6.95 -10.71
C LEU A 254 12.01 -5.52 -11.01
N PRO A 255 12.93 -4.98 -10.19
CA PRO A 255 13.53 -3.69 -10.47
C PRO A 255 14.28 -3.74 -11.81
N ALA A 256 14.15 -2.68 -12.62
CA ALA A 256 14.93 -2.54 -13.85
C ALA A 256 16.43 -2.45 -13.52
N GLU A 257 17.27 -3.00 -14.40
CA GLU A 257 18.73 -2.89 -14.30
C GLU A 257 19.15 -1.42 -14.10
N ALA A 258 20.01 -1.18 -13.11
CA ALA A 258 20.54 0.13 -12.75
C ALA A 258 21.84 0.45 -13.48
#